data_AF-A0A955JB22-F1
#
_entry.id   AF-A0A955JB22-F1
#
_cell.length_a   1.000
_cell.length_b   1.000
_cell.length_c   1.000
_cell.angle_alpha   90.00
_cell.angle_beta   90.00
_cell.angle_gamma   90.00
#
_symmetry.space_group_name_H-M   'P 1'
#
loop_
_entity.id
_entity.type
_entity.pdbx_description
1 polymer ?
#
loop_
_entity_poly.entity_id
_entity_poly.type
_entity_poly.pdbx_seq_one_letter_code
_entity_poly.pdbx_strand_id
1 'polypeptide(L)'
;MSAHAPVVPWAAVAAPHGALARVVAAMDRQREPLRQRFPNLPVPDSGIGSFRATRQFTVWGLITLWEELPTWWTGTCPACSGSVRGLRAGGRLAAGGLLGICLACGLGHRRAVAGVAELMLLVPRHVRYRLWRGHPYRDIHADTRAIVEGLGLRLETAPEFVPDLEAPQQEASWEPILAALDALGEVGLRDPHAQGPSSSMDPQGK
;
A
#
# COMPACT_ATOMS: atom_id res chain seq x y z
N MET A 1 24.40 -13.16 -3.99
CA MET A 1 23.72 -11.87 -3.75
C MET A 1 22.80 -11.64 -4.93
N SER A 2 21.48 -11.82 -4.77
CA SER A 2 20.55 -11.54 -5.86
C SER A 2 20.48 -10.04 -6.06
N ALA A 3 20.97 -9.55 -7.20
CA ALA A 3 20.79 -8.17 -7.62
C ALA A 3 19.29 -7.96 -7.85
N HIS A 4 18.60 -7.36 -6.89
CA HIS A 4 17.24 -6.88 -7.11
C HIS A 4 17.28 -5.81 -8.20
N ALA A 5 16.33 -5.82 -9.12
CA ALA A 5 16.21 -4.77 -10.14
C ALA A 5 16.14 -3.38 -9.49
N PRO A 6 16.60 -2.33 -10.20
CA PRO A 6 16.43 -0.96 -9.75
C PRO A 6 14.95 -0.67 -9.49
N VAL A 7 14.65 -0.09 -8.33
CA VAL A 7 13.28 0.25 -7.95
C VAL A 7 12.82 1.43 -8.79
N VAL A 8 11.75 1.21 -9.57
CA VAL A 8 11.12 2.24 -10.40
C VAL A 8 10.53 3.33 -9.48
N PRO A 9 10.73 4.64 -9.79
CA PRO A 9 10.10 5.73 -9.05
C PRO A 9 8.57 5.64 -9.05
N TRP A 10 7.93 6.28 -8.07
CA TRP A 10 6.47 6.44 -8.07
C TRP A 10 6.03 7.43 -9.14
N ALA A 11 5.00 7.09 -9.90
CA ALA A 11 4.32 7.98 -10.84
C ALA A 11 2.93 8.36 -10.29
N ALA A 12 2.50 9.61 -10.48
CA ALA A 12 1.14 10.03 -10.13
C ALA A 12 0.14 9.50 -11.17
N VAL A 13 -1.03 9.04 -10.73
CA VAL A 13 -1.97 8.32 -11.63
C VAL A 13 -3.45 8.63 -11.43
N ALA A 14 -3.84 9.29 -10.35
CA ALA A 14 -5.25 9.51 -10.04
C ALA A 14 -5.51 10.92 -9.52
N ALA A 15 -6.80 11.28 -9.51
CA ALA A 15 -7.29 12.47 -8.82
C ALA A 15 -6.96 12.42 -7.31
N PRO A 16 -6.96 13.57 -6.61
CA PRO A 16 -6.71 13.60 -5.18
C PRO A 16 -7.78 12.83 -4.38
N HIS A 17 -7.34 11.92 -3.51
CA HIS A 17 -8.18 11.18 -2.56
C HIS A 17 -7.96 11.69 -1.14
N GLY A 18 -8.35 12.94 -0.87
CA GLY A 18 -8.04 13.63 0.39
C GLY A 18 -8.51 12.89 1.66
N ALA A 19 -9.70 12.28 1.64
CA ALA A 19 -10.21 11.50 2.77
C ALA A 19 -9.34 10.26 3.06
N LEU A 20 -9.05 9.47 2.02
CA LEU A 20 -8.16 8.30 2.15
C LEU A 20 -6.77 8.71 2.62
N ALA A 21 -6.22 9.82 2.11
CA ALA A 21 -4.91 10.34 2.52
C ALA A 21 -4.86 10.65 4.01
N ARG A 22 -5.91 11.29 4.56
CA ARG A 22 -6.00 11.58 6.00
C ARG A 22 -6.07 10.31 6.84
N VAL A 23 -6.86 9.32 6.43
CA VAL A 23 -6.95 8.03 7.13
C VAL A 23 -5.61 7.32 7.13
N VAL A 24 -4.95 7.21 5.97
CA VAL A 24 -3.65 6.54 5.86
C VAL A 24 -2.57 7.33 6.62
N ALA A 25 -2.62 8.66 6.62
CA ALA A 25 -1.70 9.49 7.42
C ALA A 25 -1.89 9.29 8.92
N ALA A 26 -3.14 9.17 9.39
CA ALA A 26 -3.44 8.83 10.78
C ALA A 26 -2.95 7.43 11.14
N MET A 27 -3.14 6.44 10.25
CA MET A 27 -2.56 5.11 10.41
C MET A 27 -1.03 5.14 10.49
N ASP A 28 -0.36 5.96 9.66
CA ASP A 28 1.10 6.10 9.63
C ASP A 28 1.65 6.74 10.93
N ARG A 29 0.90 7.65 11.55
CA ARG A 29 1.23 8.21 12.88
C ARG A 29 0.98 7.21 14.00
N GLN A 30 -0.12 6.46 13.93
CA GLN A 30 -0.59 5.54 14.96
C GLN A 30 -0.10 4.09 14.75
N ARG A 31 1.02 3.89 14.05
CA ARG A 31 1.50 2.56 13.64
C ARG A 31 1.58 1.57 14.80
N GLU A 32 2.29 1.93 15.86
CA GLU A 32 2.51 1.02 16.97
C GLU A 32 1.23 0.72 17.77
N PRO A 33 0.44 1.72 18.21
CA PRO A 33 -0.84 1.47 18.88
C PRO A 33 -1.83 0.63 18.05
N LEU A 34 -1.90 0.87 16.74
CA LEU A 34 -2.74 0.10 15.82
C LEU A 34 -2.28 -1.35 15.70
N ARG A 35 -0.97 -1.61 15.57
CA ARG A 35 -0.42 -2.98 15.54
C ARG A 35 -0.68 -3.74 16.83
N GLN A 36 -0.64 -3.07 17.98
CA GLN A 36 -0.85 -3.71 19.28
C GLN A 36 -2.32 -4.01 19.56
N ARG A 37 -3.22 -3.02 19.34
CA ARG A 37 -4.63 -3.12 19.72
C ARG A 37 -5.52 -3.72 18.64
N PHE A 38 -5.18 -3.52 17.37
CA PHE A 38 -6.03 -3.92 16.23
C PHE A 38 -5.25 -4.71 15.15
N PRO A 39 -4.38 -5.67 15.48
CA PRO A 39 -3.47 -6.30 14.51
C PRO A 39 -4.17 -7.00 13.34
N ASN A 40 -5.34 -7.58 13.60
CA ASN A 40 -6.08 -8.38 12.63
C ASN A 40 -7.18 -7.61 11.91
N LEU A 41 -7.33 -6.31 12.18
CA LEU A 41 -8.34 -5.48 11.55
C LEU A 41 -8.04 -5.37 10.04
N PRO A 42 -8.95 -5.82 9.16
CA PRO A 42 -8.75 -5.70 7.71
C PRO A 42 -8.68 -4.24 7.29
N VAL A 43 -7.78 -3.93 6.37
CA VAL A 43 -7.67 -2.61 5.74
C VAL A 43 -8.38 -2.67 4.39
N PRO A 44 -9.48 -1.92 4.21
CA PRO A 44 -10.19 -1.83 2.93
C PRO A 44 -9.28 -1.35 1.80
N ASP A 45 -9.61 -1.73 0.57
CA ASP A 45 -8.88 -1.37 -0.67
C ASP A 45 -7.36 -1.67 -0.68
N SER A 46 -6.89 -2.35 0.36
CA SER A 46 -5.54 -2.84 0.49
C SER A 46 -5.46 -4.30 0.05
N GLY A 47 -4.25 -4.76 -0.23
CA GLY A 47 -4.01 -6.19 -0.40
C GLY A 47 -3.13 -6.54 -1.57
N ILE A 48 -2.98 -7.84 -1.77
CA ILE A 48 -2.31 -8.40 -2.95
C ILE A 48 -3.34 -9.09 -3.82
N GLY A 49 -3.51 -8.58 -5.04
CA GLY A 49 -4.36 -9.17 -6.07
C GLY A 49 -3.57 -10.16 -6.93
N SER A 50 -4.09 -11.38 -7.07
CA SER A 50 -3.76 -12.27 -8.18
C SER A 50 -5.04 -12.69 -8.91
N PHE A 51 -4.90 -13.26 -10.12
CA PHE A 51 -5.91 -13.64 -11.13
C PHE A 51 -7.36 -13.97 -10.70
N ARG A 52 -7.66 -14.33 -9.44
CA ARG A 52 -9.01 -14.65 -8.94
C ARG A 52 -9.36 -14.14 -7.53
N ALA A 53 -8.45 -13.49 -6.80
CA ALA A 53 -8.74 -12.99 -5.46
C ALA A 53 -7.80 -11.84 -5.05
N THR A 54 -8.37 -10.77 -4.50
CA THR A 54 -7.60 -9.80 -3.70
C THR A 54 -7.70 -10.23 -2.25
N ARG A 55 -6.56 -10.49 -1.60
CA ARG A 55 -6.52 -10.72 -0.15
C ARG A 55 -6.17 -9.40 0.51
N GLN A 56 -7.10 -8.86 1.28
CA GLN A 56 -6.91 -7.64 2.05
C GLN A 56 -5.77 -7.81 3.06
N PHE A 57 -4.96 -6.77 3.22
CA PHE A 57 -4.03 -6.72 4.34
C PHE A 57 -4.80 -6.48 5.63
N THR A 58 -4.26 -6.97 6.74
CA THR A 58 -4.64 -6.44 8.05
C THR A 58 -3.77 -5.23 8.37
N VAL A 59 -4.18 -4.44 9.37
CA VAL A 59 -3.39 -3.33 9.93
C VAL A 59 -1.95 -3.75 10.21
N TRP A 60 -1.76 -4.88 10.90
CA TRP A 60 -0.42 -5.38 11.19
C TRP A 60 0.35 -5.72 9.91
N GLY A 61 -0.29 -6.36 8.93
CA GLY A 61 0.36 -6.74 7.67
C GLY A 61 0.80 -5.53 6.86
N LEU A 62 -0.07 -4.54 6.71
CA LEU A 62 0.21 -3.33 5.93
C LEU A 62 1.32 -2.49 6.56
N ILE A 63 1.28 -2.28 7.88
CA ILE A 63 2.32 -1.52 8.57
C ILE A 63 3.67 -2.24 8.52
N THR A 64 3.69 -3.57 8.65
CA THR A 64 4.93 -4.35 8.54
C THR A 64 5.54 -4.22 7.14
N LEU A 65 4.73 -4.11 6.08
CA LEU A 65 5.23 -3.84 4.73
C LEU A 65 5.88 -2.46 4.60
N TRP A 66 5.29 -1.43 5.23
CA TRP A 66 5.87 -0.08 5.23
C TRP A 66 7.22 -0.02 5.96
N GLU A 67 7.37 -0.80 7.02
CA GLU A 67 8.57 -0.79 7.87
C GLU A 67 9.69 -1.68 7.35
N GLU A 68 9.36 -2.89 6.89
CA GLU A 68 10.37 -3.89 6.50
C GLU A 68 10.72 -3.84 5.01
N LEU A 69 9.87 -3.25 4.18
CA LEU A 69 10.12 -3.08 2.74
C LEU A 69 10.02 -1.62 2.29
N PRO A 70 10.70 -0.68 2.97
CA PRO A 70 10.54 0.76 2.72
C PRO A 70 10.88 1.13 1.28
N THR A 71 11.88 0.47 0.68
CA THR A 71 12.30 0.72 -0.71
C THR A 71 11.17 0.49 -1.70
N TRP A 72 10.31 -0.50 -1.44
CA TRP A 72 9.24 -0.91 -2.36
C TRP A 72 7.88 -0.31 -1.99
N TRP A 73 7.52 -0.34 -0.71
CA TRP A 73 6.20 0.03 -0.22
C TRP A 73 6.07 1.48 0.21
N THR A 74 7.17 2.23 0.22
CA THR A 74 7.16 3.66 0.52
C THR A 74 7.93 4.45 -0.54
N GLY A 75 7.79 5.76 -0.52
CA GLY A 75 8.58 6.64 -1.35
C GLY A 75 8.17 8.10 -1.20
N THR A 76 8.56 8.90 -2.19
CA THR A 76 8.35 10.34 -2.21
C THR A 76 7.45 10.71 -3.38
N CYS A 77 6.47 11.57 -3.12
CA CYS A 77 5.56 12.08 -4.13
C CYS A 77 6.31 13.04 -5.08
N PRO A 78 6.33 12.80 -6.40
CA PRO A 78 6.98 13.70 -7.34
C PRO A 78 6.30 15.08 -7.44
N ALA A 79 5.04 15.20 -7.02
CA ALA A 79 4.29 16.46 -7.13
C ALA A 79 4.52 17.41 -5.95
N CYS A 80 4.66 16.90 -4.72
CA CYS A 80 4.76 17.74 -3.51
C CYS A 80 5.89 17.33 -2.55
N SER A 81 6.70 16.35 -2.92
CA SER A 81 7.76 15.76 -2.08
C SER A 81 7.28 15.12 -0.77
N GLY A 82 5.96 14.98 -0.57
CA GLY A 82 5.39 14.29 0.60
C GLY A 82 5.59 12.78 0.57
N SER A 83 5.45 12.13 1.72
CA SER A 83 5.56 10.66 1.84
C SER A 83 4.45 9.95 1.07
N VAL A 84 4.81 8.88 0.36
CA VAL A 84 3.89 7.95 -0.30
C VAL A 84 3.88 6.62 0.47
N ARG A 85 2.69 6.07 0.69
CA ARG A 85 2.48 4.74 1.28
C ARG A 85 1.74 3.85 0.30
N GLY A 86 2.33 2.69 0.01
CA GLY A 86 1.70 1.64 -0.77
C GLY A 86 0.57 0.98 0.01
N LEU A 87 -0.57 0.76 -0.63
CA LEU A 87 -1.76 0.14 -0.05
C LEU A 87 -2.06 -1.20 -0.70
N ARG A 88 -1.79 -1.31 -2.00
CA ARG A 88 -2.15 -2.47 -2.81
C ARG A 88 -1.01 -2.89 -3.71
N ALA A 89 -0.90 -4.19 -3.92
CA ALA A 89 -0.06 -4.78 -4.95
C ALA A 89 -0.93 -5.66 -5.85
N GLY A 90 -0.56 -5.80 -7.12
CA GLY A 90 -1.23 -6.73 -8.01
C GLY A 90 -0.40 -6.99 -9.25
N GLY A 91 -0.71 -8.06 -9.97
CA GLY A 91 0.06 -8.40 -11.14
C GLY A 91 -0.25 -9.76 -11.75
N ARG A 92 0.45 -10.03 -12.83
CA ARG A 92 0.65 -11.37 -13.39
C ARG A 92 1.99 -11.93 -12.88
N LEU A 93 2.36 -13.14 -13.30
CA LEU A 93 3.60 -13.81 -12.85
C LEU A 93 4.86 -12.96 -13.09
N ALA A 94 4.95 -12.27 -14.24
CA ALA A 94 6.14 -11.53 -14.66
C ALA A 94 6.05 -10.00 -14.48
N ALA A 95 4.84 -9.45 -14.35
CA ALA A 95 4.61 -8.00 -14.33
C ALA A 95 3.66 -7.64 -13.20
N GLY A 96 4.01 -6.63 -12.40
CA GLY A 96 3.19 -6.19 -11.27
C GLY A 96 3.22 -4.68 -11.07
N GLY A 97 2.33 -4.22 -10.21
CA GLY A 97 2.23 -2.83 -9.81
C GLY A 97 1.93 -2.73 -8.32
N LEU A 98 2.50 -1.70 -7.70
CA LEU A 98 2.08 -1.18 -6.42
C LEU A 98 1.23 0.06 -6.65
N LEU A 99 0.20 0.20 -5.84
CA LEU A 99 -0.64 1.38 -5.75
C LEU A 99 -0.49 1.95 -4.34
N GLY A 100 -0.38 3.27 -4.26
CA GLY A 100 -0.21 3.98 -3.01
C GLY A 100 -0.83 5.36 -3.06
N ILE A 101 -0.74 6.07 -1.94
CA ILE A 101 -1.28 7.42 -1.80
C ILE A 101 -0.22 8.33 -1.17
N CYS A 102 -0.17 9.58 -1.65
CA CYS A 102 0.60 10.62 -0.99
C CYS A 102 -0.15 11.10 0.26
N LEU A 103 0.53 11.09 1.41
CA LEU A 103 -0.05 11.51 2.69
C LEU A 103 -0.24 13.02 2.79
N ALA A 104 0.44 13.81 1.95
CA ALA A 104 0.38 15.27 1.97
C ALA A 104 -0.68 15.82 1.01
N CYS A 105 -0.59 15.47 -0.29
CA CYS A 105 -1.49 16.02 -1.31
C CYS A 105 -2.61 15.06 -1.74
N GLY A 106 -2.65 13.84 -1.19
CA GLY A 106 -3.68 12.84 -1.46
C GLY A 106 -3.68 12.26 -2.87
N LEU A 107 -2.72 12.59 -3.72
CA LEU A 107 -2.61 12.00 -5.06
C LEU A 107 -2.36 10.48 -4.96
N GLY A 108 -3.08 9.73 -5.78
CA GLY A 108 -2.81 8.32 -6.00
C GLY A 108 -1.53 8.14 -6.81
N HIS A 109 -0.73 7.15 -6.43
CA HIS A 109 0.53 6.82 -7.07
C HIS A 109 0.58 5.37 -7.50
N ARG A 110 1.24 5.10 -8.63
CA ARG A 110 1.62 3.75 -9.05
C ARG A 110 3.13 3.60 -9.08
N ARG A 111 3.59 2.38 -8.88
CA ARG A 111 4.99 1.97 -9.09
C ARG A 111 5.01 0.61 -9.75
N ALA A 112 5.75 0.48 -10.84
CA ALA A 112 5.99 -0.83 -11.43
C ALA A 112 6.85 -1.67 -10.48
N VAL A 113 6.48 -2.93 -10.32
CA VAL A 113 7.24 -3.92 -9.58
C VAL A 113 7.30 -5.20 -10.39
N ALA A 114 8.25 -6.05 -10.05
CA ALA A 114 8.26 -7.39 -10.57
C ALA A 114 6.93 -8.11 -10.27
N GLY A 115 6.54 -9.06 -11.11
CA GLY A 115 5.25 -9.74 -11.01
C GLY A 115 4.97 -10.38 -9.65
N VAL A 116 3.74 -10.88 -9.48
CA VAL A 116 3.26 -11.47 -8.21
C VAL A 116 4.24 -12.49 -7.66
N ALA A 117 4.90 -13.28 -8.51
CA ALA A 117 5.90 -14.24 -8.11
C ALA A 117 7.06 -13.63 -7.29
N GLU A 118 7.59 -12.48 -7.72
CA GLU A 118 8.69 -11.80 -7.03
C GLU A 118 8.19 -10.94 -5.86
N LEU A 119 7.01 -10.33 -5.97
CA LEU A 119 6.34 -9.74 -4.80
C LEU A 119 6.18 -10.76 -3.67
N MET A 120 5.79 -11.99 -3.98
CA MET A 120 5.74 -13.07 -3.00
C MET A 120 7.12 -13.35 -2.41
N LEU A 121 8.22 -13.21 -3.15
CA LEU A 121 9.58 -13.40 -2.60
C LEU A 121 10.03 -12.23 -1.73
N LEU A 122 9.59 -11.00 -2.04
CA LEU A 122 9.94 -9.79 -1.31
C LEU A 122 9.18 -9.66 0.03
N VAL A 123 7.91 -10.06 0.08
CA VAL A 123 7.12 -9.97 1.33
C VAL A 123 7.76 -10.85 2.43
N PRO A 124 8.03 -10.32 3.64
CA PRO A 124 8.64 -11.09 4.71
C PRO A 124 7.87 -12.38 4.99
N ARG A 125 8.59 -13.51 5.18
CA ARG A 125 7.98 -14.86 5.33
C ARG A 125 6.88 -14.89 6.40
N HIS A 126 7.08 -14.19 7.51
CA HIS A 126 6.13 -14.14 8.62
C HIS A 126 4.87 -13.31 8.29
N VAL A 127 4.99 -12.26 7.47
CA VAL A 127 3.86 -11.50 6.92
C VAL A 127 3.06 -12.39 5.96
N ARG A 128 3.75 -13.09 5.06
CA ARG A 128 3.13 -14.05 4.12
C ARG A 128 2.35 -15.15 4.81
N TYR A 129 2.93 -15.77 5.84
CA TYR A 129 2.28 -16.85 6.56
C TYR A 129 0.96 -16.42 7.23
N ARG A 130 0.88 -15.16 7.68
CA ARG A 130 -0.36 -14.60 8.22
C ARG A 130 -1.35 -14.22 7.13
N LEU A 131 -0.90 -13.58 6.05
CA LEU A 131 -1.75 -13.16 4.93
C LEU A 131 -2.35 -14.34 4.14
N TRP A 132 -1.62 -15.43 4.01
CA TRP A 132 -2.03 -16.63 3.26
C TRP A 132 -2.25 -17.84 4.14
N ARG A 133 -2.63 -17.64 5.40
CA ARG A 133 -3.01 -18.75 6.29
C ARG A 133 -4.15 -19.55 5.65
N GLY A 134 -3.90 -20.82 5.35
CA GLY A 134 -4.87 -21.73 4.72
C GLY A 134 -4.92 -21.68 3.18
N HIS A 135 -4.00 -20.96 2.51
CA HIS A 135 -3.92 -20.95 1.04
C HIS A 135 -2.91 -21.99 0.51
N PRO A 136 -3.16 -22.66 -0.62
CA PRO A 136 -2.17 -23.54 -1.29
C PRO A 136 -0.87 -22.82 -1.73
N TYR A 137 -0.83 -21.49 -1.68
CA TYR A 137 0.33 -20.67 -2.03
C TYR A 137 1.19 -20.28 -0.82
N ARG A 138 0.91 -20.87 0.34
CA ARG A 138 1.69 -20.68 1.57
C ARG A 138 3.13 -21.16 1.42
N ASP A 139 3.35 -22.20 0.61
CA ASP A 139 4.65 -22.86 0.44
C ASP A 139 5.27 -22.62 -0.96
N ILE A 140 4.72 -21.65 -1.70
CA ILE A 140 5.05 -21.34 -3.10
C ILE A 140 6.52 -20.93 -3.33
N HIS A 141 7.31 -20.77 -2.27
CA HIS A 141 8.64 -20.17 -2.30
C HIS A 141 9.68 -20.95 -3.12
N ALA A 142 9.61 -22.29 -3.10
CA ALA A 142 10.53 -23.14 -3.85
C ALA A 142 10.10 -23.22 -5.32
N ASP A 143 8.83 -23.54 -5.56
CA ASP A 143 8.30 -23.73 -6.91
C ASP A 143 8.25 -22.42 -7.70
N THR A 144 7.90 -21.30 -7.06
CA THR A 144 7.78 -20.01 -7.76
C THR A 144 9.13 -19.45 -8.17
N ARG A 145 10.19 -19.66 -7.39
CA ARG A 145 11.54 -19.28 -7.82
C ARG A 145 11.98 -20.14 -9.00
N ALA A 146 11.82 -21.46 -8.90
CA ALA A 146 12.15 -22.39 -9.98
C ALA A 146 11.31 -22.15 -11.25
N ILE A 147 10.04 -21.75 -11.12
CA ILE A 147 9.15 -21.39 -12.23
C ILE A 147 9.58 -20.06 -12.85
N VAL A 148 9.88 -19.03 -12.06
CA VAL A 148 10.35 -17.73 -12.58
C VAL A 148 11.68 -17.90 -13.30
N GLU A 149 12.62 -18.62 -12.70
CA GLU A 149 13.93 -18.92 -13.28
C GLU A 149 13.81 -19.81 -14.52
N GLY A 150 12.99 -20.86 -14.46
CA GLY A 150 12.76 -21.80 -15.56
C GLY A 150 12.00 -21.20 -16.76
N LEU A 151 11.16 -20.18 -16.53
CA LEU A 151 10.49 -19.42 -17.59
C LEU A 151 11.35 -18.31 -18.19
N GLY A 152 12.58 -18.11 -17.69
CA GLY A 152 13.50 -17.08 -18.19
C GLY A 152 12.98 -15.65 -18.04
N LEU A 153 12.01 -15.43 -17.14
CA LEU A 153 11.39 -14.13 -16.93
C LEU A 153 12.42 -13.20 -16.27
N ARG A 154 12.97 -12.26 -17.06
CA ARG A 154 13.87 -11.21 -16.56
C ARG A 154 13.11 -9.89 -16.40
N LEU A 155 13.48 -9.16 -15.34
CA LEU A 155 12.90 -7.88 -14.89
C LEU A 155 12.86 -6.77 -15.95
N GLU A 156 13.73 -6.83 -16.94
CA GLU A 156 13.94 -5.74 -17.91
C GLU A 156 12.88 -5.69 -19.02
N THR A 157 12.08 -6.75 -19.20
CA THR A 157 11.18 -6.89 -20.36
C THR A 157 9.70 -7.03 -20.02
N ALA A 158 9.32 -6.86 -18.75
CA ALA A 158 7.91 -6.98 -18.36
C ALA A 158 7.11 -5.76 -18.85
N PRO A 159 6.04 -5.93 -19.66
CA PRO A 159 5.19 -4.82 -20.04
C PRO A 159 4.59 -4.19 -18.78
N GLU A 160 4.44 -2.85 -18.78
CA GLU A 160 3.87 -2.08 -17.67
C GLU A 160 2.47 -2.64 -17.33
N PHE A 161 2.39 -3.48 -16.30
CA PHE A 161 1.11 -3.95 -15.80
C PHE A 161 0.57 -2.90 -14.86
N VAL A 162 -0.41 -2.15 -15.33
CA VAL A 162 -1.17 -1.21 -14.52
C VAL A 162 -2.34 -1.99 -13.92
N PRO A 163 -2.32 -2.34 -12.62
CA PRO A 163 -3.57 -2.74 -11.97
C PRO A 163 -4.54 -1.57 -12.10
N ASP A 164 -5.73 -1.82 -12.68
CA ASP A 164 -6.78 -0.82 -12.76
C ASP A 164 -7.09 -0.31 -11.35
N LEU A 165 -6.75 0.95 -11.11
CA LEU A 165 -7.28 1.72 -9.98
C LEU A 165 -8.78 1.98 -10.15
N GLU A 166 -9.27 1.93 -11.39
CA GLU A 166 -10.62 2.34 -11.78
C GLU A 166 -11.64 1.19 -11.81
N ALA A 167 -11.22 -0.07 -11.67
CA ALA A 167 -12.18 -1.17 -11.57
C ALA A 167 -13.08 -0.93 -10.35
N PRO A 168 -14.42 -0.96 -10.49
CA PRO A 168 -15.35 -0.56 -9.46
C PRO A 168 -15.07 -1.34 -8.19
N GLN A 169 -14.44 -0.64 -7.26
CA GLN A 169 -14.25 -1.10 -5.90
C GLN A 169 -15.67 -1.25 -5.38
N GLN A 170 -16.06 -2.45 -4.93
CA GLN A 170 -17.11 -2.51 -3.92
C GLN A 170 -16.61 -1.56 -2.84
N GLU A 171 -17.32 -0.44 -2.60
CA GLU A 171 -16.98 0.57 -1.60
C GLU A 171 -16.75 -0.14 -0.28
N ALA A 172 -15.50 -0.52 -0.03
CA ALA A 172 -15.14 -1.30 1.12
C ALA A 172 -15.08 -0.29 2.26
N SER A 173 -16.01 -0.42 3.19
CA SER A 173 -16.19 0.59 4.22
C SER A 173 -14.94 0.74 5.08
N TRP A 174 -14.42 1.96 5.15
CA TRP A 174 -13.33 2.37 6.03
C TRP A 174 -13.77 2.60 7.48
N GLU A 175 -15.06 2.43 7.79
CA GLU A 175 -15.61 2.60 9.14
C GLU A 175 -14.88 1.82 10.24
N PRO A 176 -14.50 0.54 10.07
CA PRO A 176 -13.78 -0.17 11.12
C PRO A 176 -12.41 0.44 11.44
N ILE A 177 -11.72 0.97 10.42
CA ILE A 177 -10.43 1.65 10.59
C ILE A 177 -10.64 3.01 11.26
N LEU A 178 -11.65 3.77 10.82
CA LEU A 178 -12.02 5.05 11.43
C LEU A 178 -12.36 4.88 12.92
N ALA A 179 -13.18 3.89 13.27
CA ALA A 179 -13.51 3.58 14.67
C ALA A 179 -12.27 3.20 15.51
N ALA A 180 -11.32 2.45 14.92
CA ALA A 180 -10.06 2.12 15.60
C ALA A 180 -9.18 3.36 15.83
N LEU A 181 -9.14 4.28 14.87
CA LEU A 181 -8.41 5.55 14.96
C LEU A 181 -9.07 6.51 15.97
N ASP A 182 -10.41 6.59 15.98
CA ASP A 182 -11.17 7.34 16.99
C ASP A 182 -10.84 6.81 18.41
N ALA A 183 -10.76 5.48 18.59
CA ALA A 183 -10.38 4.84 19.85
C ALA A 183 -8.91 5.05 20.27
N LEU A 184 -8.09 5.63 19.38
CA LEU A 184 -6.71 6.05 19.62
C LEU A 184 -6.58 7.58 19.76
N GLY A 185 -7.69 8.32 19.71
CA GLY A 185 -7.72 9.78 19.87
C GLY A 185 -7.56 10.58 18.57
N GLU A 186 -7.58 9.93 17.41
CA GLU A 186 -7.59 10.61 16.10
C GLU A 186 -9.02 11.06 15.75
N VAL A 187 -9.48 12.13 16.41
CA VAL A 187 -10.83 12.68 16.21
C VAL A 187 -10.90 13.49 14.91
N GLY A 188 -12.05 13.48 14.24
CA GLY A 188 -12.33 14.38 13.12
C GLY A 188 -11.97 13.85 11.73
N LEU A 189 -11.51 12.59 11.62
CA LEU A 189 -11.23 11.97 10.32
C LEU A 189 -12.49 11.74 9.46
N ARG A 190 -13.66 11.71 10.09
CA ARG A 190 -14.97 11.53 9.45
C ARG A 190 -15.52 12.80 8.81
N ASP A 191 -15.01 13.97 9.19
CA ASP A 191 -15.50 15.23 8.65
C ASP A 191 -14.70 15.60 7.39
N PRO A 192 -15.33 15.59 6.19
CA PRO A 192 -14.64 16.00 4.98
C PRO A 192 -14.18 17.48 5.03
N HIS A 193 -14.83 18.32 5.84
CA HIS A 193 -14.61 19.75 5.97
C HIS A 193 -13.68 20.15 7.13
N ALA A 194 -13.20 19.20 7.94
CA ALA A 194 -12.14 19.45 8.91
C ALA A 194 -10.81 19.71 8.18
N GLN A 195 -10.66 20.91 7.64
CA GLN A 195 -9.38 21.45 7.21
C GLN A 195 -8.53 21.75 8.46
N GLY A 196 -7.23 21.45 8.37
CA GLY A 196 -6.26 21.75 9.43
C GLY A 196 -6.24 23.24 9.83
N PRO A 197 -5.53 23.58 10.91
CA PRO A 197 -5.64 24.88 11.56
C PRO A 197 -5.55 26.02 10.54
N SER A 198 -6.62 26.81 10.50
CA SER A 198 -6.65 28.14 9.89
C SER A 198 -5.35 28.85 10.26
N SER A 199 -4.48 29.04 9.27
CA SER A 199 -3.41 30.01 9.40
C SER A 199 -4.07 31.38 9.41
N SER A 200 -4.49 31.82 10.59
CA SER A 200 -4.78 33.21 10.87
C SER A 200 -3.45 33.98 10.79
N MET A 201 -3.02 34.29 9.57
CA MET A 201 -2.17 35.44 9.36
C MET A 201 -3.07 36.67 9.45
N ASP A 202 -3.15 37.23 10.65
CA ASP A 202 -3.62 38.60 10.83
C ASP A 202 -2.69 39.54 10.06
N PRO A 203 -3.22 40.50 9.29
CA PRO A 203 -2.43 41.59 8.75
C PRO A 203 -2.22 42.62 9.87
N GLN A 204 -1.05 42.62 10.51
CA GLN A 204 -0.62 43.80 11.24
C GLN A 204 0.00 44.79 10.26
N GLY A 205 -0.76 45.85 9.99
CA GLY A 205 -0.33 46.96 9.15
C GLY A 205 0.82 47.75 9.73
N LYS A 206 1.57 48.36 8.81
CA LYS A 206 1.97 49.77 8.85
C LYS A 206 1.90 50.31 7.43
#